data_AF-A0A812RJB2-F1
#
_entry.id   AF-A0A812RJB2-F1
#
_cell.length_a   1.000
_cell.length_b   1.000
_cell.length_c   1.000
_cell.angle_alpha   90.00
_cell.angle_beta   90.00
_cell.angle_gamma   90.00
#
_symmetry.space_group_name_H-M   'P 1'
#
loop_
_entity.id
_entity.type
_entity.pdbx_description
1 polymer ?
#
loop_
_entity_poly.entity_id
_entity_poly.type
_entity_poly.pdbx_seq_one_letter_code
_entity_poly.pdbx_strand_id
1 'polypeptide(L)'
;MLNAKTVKAWLVKELGSADCVAKHVVACSTALDKTQAFGIDSNNVFGFWDWVGGRFSVWSAVGVLALSLQYGFGIVNQFLEGGHAMDEHFQKAPAKENLPLIVGLLDVWNCSMMEHEGVAILPYCQALVRFVPHIQQLDMESNGKRVQMDGSEVSVGTGAINFGEPGTNGQHSFYQLMHQGRVIPSHFIGFAASQNPVELPGESVSNHDELMSNFFAQPDALALGKTADELKADGIPEKLIAHKTFPGDRPSLSLLLPVCNAHWLGQLLALYEHRTAVQGWLWDINSFDQWGVELGKVLAKE
;
A
#
# COMPACT_ATOMS: atom_id res chain seq x y z
N MET A 1 -1.75 -0.91 24.92
CA MET A 1 -2.23 -1.46 26.20
C MET A 1 -3.25 -0.58 26.93
N LEU A 2 -3.08 0.75 27.01
CA LEU A 2 -4.04 1.61 27.72
C LEU A 2 -5.46 1.49 27.15
N ASN A 3 -5.63 1.58 25.83
CA ASN A 3 -6.95 1.42 25.18
C ASN A 3 -7.62 0.06 25.52
N ALA A 4 -6.86 -1.04 25.53
CA ALA A 4 -7.39 -2.35 25.91
C ALA A 4 -7.88 -2.35 27.37
N LYS A 5 -7.14 -1.74 28.30
CA LYS A 5 -7.56 -1.59 29.70
C LYS A 5 -8.83 -0.73 29.81
N THR A 6 -8.94 0.34 29.03
CA THR A 6 -10.13 1.21 28.98
C THR A 6 -11.35 0.44 28.50
N VAL A 7 -11.24 -0.33 27.41
CA VAL A 7 -12.33 -1.16 26.88
C VAL A 7 -12.70 -2.27 27.87
N LYS A 8 -11.72 -2.92 28.50
CA LYS A 8 -11.96 -3.90 29.57
C LYS A 8 -12.73 -3.27 30.74
N ALA A 9 -12.32 -2.08 31.20
CA ALA A 9 -12.98 -1.39 32.29
C ALA A 9 -14.43 -1.03 31.95
N TRP A 10 -14.67 -0.58 30.72
CA TRP A 10 -16.02 -0.34 30.20
C TRP A 10 -16.85 -1.63 30.16
N LEU A 11 -16.33 -2.73 29.59
CA LEU A 11 -17.02 -4.03 29.51
C LEU A 11 -17.40 -4.57 30.89
N VAL A 12 -16.46 -4.53 31.85
CA VAL A 12 -16.70 -5.02 33.21
C VAL A 12 -17.73 -4.14 33.94
N LYS A 13 -17.69 -2.82 33.72
CA LYS A 13 -18.67 -1.90 34.28
C LYS A 13 -20.08 -2.19 33.77
N GLU A 14 -20.26 -2.36 32.46
CA GLU A 14 -21.59 -2.56 31.86
C GLU A 14 -22.15 -3.97 32.07
N LEU A 15 -21.29 -5.00 32.16
CA LEU A 15 -21.71 -6.40 32.32
C LEU A 15 -21.64 -6.92 33.77
N GLY A 16 -21.10 -6.13 34.70
CA GLY A 16 -21.14 -6.39 36.14
C GLY A 16 -20.22 -7.51 36.66
N SER A 17 -19.42 -8.16 35.82
CA SER A 17 -18.46 -9.20 36.22
C SER A 17 -17.18 -9.15 35.40
N ALA A 18 -16.04 -9.42 36.04
CA ALA A 18 -14.75 -9.58 35.36
C ALA A 18 -14.72 -10.82 34.45
N ASP A 19 -15.57 -11.82 34.69
CA ASP A 19 -15.67 -13.04 33.89
C ASP A 19 -16.17 -12.77 32.47
N CYS A 20 -16.76 -11.60 32.21
CA CYS A 20 -17.18 -11.21 30.87
C CYS A 20 -16.00 -11.11 29.88
N VAL A 21 -14.79 -10.82 30.39
CA VAL A 21 -13.58 -10.72 29.56
C VAL A 21 -13.31 -12.01 28.81
N ALA A 22 -13.50 -13.16 29.46
CA ALA A 22 -13.28 -14.47 28.85
C ALA A 22 -14.22 -14.74 27.65
N LYS A 23 -15.39 -14.10 27.57
CA LYS A 23 -16.38 -14.31 26.48
C LYS A 23 -16.38 -13.22 25.42
N HIS A 24 -15.97 -12.00 25.78
CA HIS A 24 -16.09 -10.82 24.92
C HIS A 24 -14.74 -10.28 24.43
N VAL A 25 -13.63 -10.84 24.89
CA VAL A 25 -12.29 -10.39 24.50
C VAL A 25 -11.48 -11.57 23.98
N VAL A 26 -10.92 -11.37 22.78
CA VAL A 26 -9.91 -12.25 22.15
C VAL A 26 -8.62 -11.46 21.97
N ALA A 27 -7.48 -12.14 21.86
CA ALA A 27 -6.20 -11.50 21.60
C ALA A 27 -5.44 -12.15 20.45
N CYS A 28 -4.75 -11.33 19.66
CA CYS A 28 -3.69 -11.78 18.76
C CYS A 28 -2.33 -11.36 19.35
N SER A 29 -1.52 -12.31 19.81
CA SER A 29 -0.30 -12.01 20.57
C SER A 29 0.69 -13.16 20.58
N THR A 30 1.98 -12.84 20.67
CA THR A 30 3.07 -13.78 21.01
C THR A 30 3.28 -13.93 22.52
N ALA A 31 2.77 -13.01 23.33
CA ALA A 31 3.03 -12.94 24.78
C ALA A 31 1.88 -13.54 25.61
N LEU A 32 1.85 -14.88 25.70
CA LEU A 32 0.79 -15.65 26.37
C LEU A 32 0.61 -15.28 27.86
N ASP A 33 1.70 -15.07 28.58
CA ASP A 33 1.64 -14.68 30.01
C ASP A 33 0.91 -13.35 30.21
N LYS A 34 1.12 -12.40 29.29
CA LYS A 34 0.47 -11.08 29.35
C LYS A 34 -1.00 -11.15 28.99
N THR A 35 -1.40 -12.02 28.05
CA THR A 35 -2.82 -12.23 27.73
C THR A 35 -3.56 -12.94 28.86
N GLN A 36 -2.91 -13.91 29.51
CA GLN A 36 -3.47 -14.58 30.69
C GLN A 36 -3.62 -13.60 31.86
N ALA A 37 -2.59 -12.80 32.15
CA ALA A 37 -2.66 -11.75 33.18
C ALA A 37 -3.73 -10.68 32.87
N PHE A 38 -4.10 -10.51 31.59
CA PHE A 38 -5.20 -9.64 31.17
C PHE A 38 -6.59 -10.27 31.45
N GLY A 39 -6.66 -11.57 31.75
CA GLY A 39 -7.90 -12.31 32.00
C GLY A 39 -8.55 -12.89 30.73
N ILE A 40 -7.79 -13.02 29.64
CA ILE A 40 -8.26 -13.63 28.40
C ILE A 40 -8.11 -15.15 28.52
N ASP A 41 -9.16 -15.89 28.16
CA ASP A 41 -9.12 -17.35 28.09
C ASP A 41 -8.06 -17.80 27.06
N SER A 42 -7.25 -18.81 27.38
CA SER A 42 -6.21 -19.29 26.47
C SER A 42 -6.77 -19.79 25.13
N ASN A 43 -8.02 -20.27 25.10
CA ASN A 43 -8.70 -20.66 23.86
C ASN A 43 -9.10 -19.46 22.98
N ASN A 44 -9.06 -18.25 23.54
CA ASN A 44 -9.36 -16.99 22.87
C ASN A 44 -8.09 -16.19 22.53
N VAL A 45 -6.93 -16.84 22.59
CA VAL A 45 -5.64 -16.29 22.15
C VAL A 45 -5.24 -16.94 20.83
N PHE A 46 -5.13 -16.12 19.79
CA PHE A 46 -4.71 -16.52 18.46
C PHE A 46 -3.26 -16.08 18.25
N GLY A 47 -2.34 -17.03 18.31
CA GLY A 47 -0.91 -16.74 18.24
C GLY A 47 -0.43 -16.32 16.84
N PHE A 48 0.70 -15.64 16.84
CA PHE A 48 1.60 -15.50 15.69
C PHE A 48 3.04 -15.56 16.21
N TRP A 49 4.05 -15.37 15.35
CA TRP A 49 5.46 -15.60 15.70
C TRP A 49 6.35 -14.38 15.49
N ASP A 50 7.54 -14.42 16.06
CA ASP A 50 8.56 -13.36 16.02
C ASP A 50 9.09 -13.07 14.61
N TRP A 51 9.12 -14.08 13.74
CA TRP A 51 9.47 -13.92 12.33
C TRP A 51 8.37 -13.24 11.48
N VAL A 52 7.19 -12.99 12.05
CA VAL A 52 6.13 -12.19 11.41
C VAL A 52 6.28 -10.73 11.81
N GLY A 53 6.96 -9.94 10.97
CA GLY A 53 7.08 -8.50 11.15
C GLY A 53 5.71 -7.81 11.13
N GLY A 54 5.52 -6.78 11.96
CA GLY A 54 4.22 -6.13 12.14
C GLY A 54 3.58 -5.62 10.84
N ARG A 55 4.39 -5.01 9.96
CA ARG A 55 3.95 -4.52 8.64
C ARG A 55 3.74 -5.59 7.57
N PHE A 56 4.07 -6.86 7.88
CA PHE A 56 3.82 -8.05 7.06
C PHE A 56 2.83 -9.03 7.74
N SER A 57 2.12 -8.59 8.78
CA SER A 57 1.40 -9.50 9.69
C SER A 57 -0.04 -9.82 9.30
N VAL A 58 -0.60 -9.20 8.26
CA VAL A 58 -2.00 -9.35 7.87
C VAL A 58 -2.38 -10.80 7.53
N TRP A 59 -1.43 -11.60 7.02
CA TRP A 59 -1.58 -13.02 6.71
C TRP A 59 -1.68 -13.91 7.95
N SER A 60 -1.28 -13.40 9.12
CA SER A 60 -1.33 -14.11 10.39
C SER A 60 -2.67 -13.92 11.11
N ALA A 61 -2.79 -14.43 12.35
CA ALA A 61 -3.93 -14.18 13.22
C ALA A 61 -4.29 -12.69 13.37
N VAL A 62 -3.33 -11.76 13.19
CA VAL A 62 -3.58 -10.31 13.24
C VAL A 62 -4.67 -9.88 12.24
N GLY A 63 -4.55 -10.26 10.96
CA GLY A 63 -5.55 -9.95 9.95
C GLY A 63 -6.60 -11.04 9.80
N VAL A 64 -6.18 -12.32 9.76
CA VAL A 64 -7.05 -13.47 9.49
C VAL A 64 -8.21 -13.55 10.47
N LEU A 65 -7.99 -13.31 11.77
CA LEU A 65 -9.06 -13.39 12.76
C LEU A 65 -10.14 -12.32 12.50
N ALA A 66 -9.74 -11.06 12.42
CA ALA A 66 -10.66 -9.94 12.26
C ALA A 66 -11.43 -10.02 10.93
N LEU A 67 -10.73 -10.35 9.84
CA LEU A 67 -11.35 -10.51 8.52
C LEU A 67 -12.28 -11.72 8.47
N SER A 68 -11.93 -12.83 9.14
CA SER A 68 -12.79 -14.02 9.17
C SER A 68 -14.06 -13.79 9.98
N LEU A 69 -14.00 -13.00 11.05
CA LEU A 69 -15.18 -12.60 11.81
C LEU A 69 -16.13 -11.74 10.98
N GLN A 70 -15.61 -10.87 10.12
CA GLN A 70 -16.41 -9.96 9.31
C GLN A 70 -16.94 -10.59 8.01
N TYR A 71 -16.12 -11.39 7.33
CA TYR A 71 -16.38 -11.87 5.97
C TYR A 71 -16.50 -13.39 5.86
N GLY A 72 -16.24 -14.12 6.94
CA GLY A 72 -16.15 -15.58 6.93
C GLY A 72 -14.81 -16.08 6.41
N PHE A 73 -14.34 -17.21 6.96
CA PHE A 73 -13.04 -17.78 6.60
C PHE A 73 -12.94 -18.18 5.12
N GLY A 74 -14.05 -18.52 4.44
CA GLY A 74 -14.04 -18.83 3.01
C GLY A 74 -13.54 -17.68 2.13
N ILE A 75 -13.93 -16.43 2.45
CA ILE A 75 -13.43 -15.24 1.76
C ILE A 75 -11.95 -14.99 2.10
N VAL A 76 -11.59 -15.15 3.39
CA VAL A 76 -10.20 -14.97 3.83
C VAL A 76 -9.27 -16.00 3.20
N ASN A 77 -9.72 -17.25 3.05
CA ASN A 77 -8.95 -18.30 2.38
C ASN A 77 -8.65 -17.94 0.92
N GLN A 78 -9.61 -17.35 0.19
CA GLN A 78 -9.35 -16.85 -1.18
C GLN A 78 -8.29 -15.75 -1.20
N PHE A 79 -8.29 -14.87 -0.18
CA PHE A 79 -7.26 -13.84 -0.02
C PHE A 79 -5.88 -14.44 0.26
N LEU A 80 -5.80 -15.44 1.15
CA LEU A 80 -4.56 -16.17 1.43
C LEU A 80 -4.05 -16.93 0.18
N GLU A 81 -4.94 -17.60 -0.56
CA GLU A 81 -4.61 -18.27 -1.82
C GLU A 81 -4.10 -17.28 -2.87
N GLY A 82 -4.66 -16.07 -2.91
CA GLY A 82 -4.18 -14.98 -3.75
C GLY A 82 -2.76 -14.55 -3.38
N GLY A 83 -2.48 -14.31 -2.10
CA GLY A 83 -1.13 -14.00 -1.63
C GLY A 83 -0.14 -15.09 -2.00
N HIS A 84 -0.49 -16.34 -1.68
CA HIS A 84 0.34 -17.51 -1.99
C HIS A 84 0.63 -17.66 -3.50
N ALA A 85 -0.33 -17.38 -4.38
CA ALA A 85 -0.10 -17.42 -5.81
C ALA A 85 0.98 -16.42 -6.27
N MET A 86 1.04 -15.23 -5.65
CA MET A 86 2.09 -14.25 -5.91
C MET A 86 3.43 -14.64 -5.26
N ASP A 87 3.41 -15.28 -4.08
CA ASP A 87 4.63 -15.84 -3.46
C ASP A 87 5.28 -16.90 -4.37
N GLU A 88 4.46 -17.79 -4.92
CA GLU A 88 4.90 -18.84 -5.84
C GLU A 88 5.46 -18.25 -7.14
N HIS A 89 4.82 -17.21 -7.68
CA HIS A 89 5.34 -16.45 -8.82
C HIS A 89 6.70 -15.83 -8.49
N PHE A 90 6.80 -15.15 -7.35
CA PHE A 90 8.03 -14.49 -6.92
C PHE A 90 9.20 -15.49 -6.76
N GLN A 91 8.92 -16.68 -6.23
CA GLN A 91 9.95 -17.70 -6.01
C GLN A 91 10.40 -18.38 -7.31
N LYS A 92 9.49 -18.58 -8.26
CA LYS A 92 9.72 -19.49 -9.41
C LYS A 92 9.92 -18.79 -10.75
N ALA A 93 9.39 -17.59 -10.93
CA ALA A 93 9.44 -16.89 -12.21
C ALA A 93 10.89 -16.49 -12.56
N PRO A 94 11.31 -16.61 -13.84
CA PRO A 94 12.55 -16.04 -14.31
C PRO A 94 12.64 -14.54 -13.98
N ALA A 95 13.83 -14.03 -13.64
CA ALA A 95 13.97 -12.65 -13.16
C ALA A 95 13.38 -11.58 -14.10
N LYS A 96 13.40 -11.81 -15.42
CA LYS A 96 12.83 -10.88 -16.43
C LYS A 96 11.30 -10.93 -16.56
N GLU A 97 10.66 -11.90 -15.93
CA GLU A 97 9.20 -12.10 -15.92
C GLU A 97 8.63 -11.99 -14.50
N ASN A 98 9.51 -11.79 -13.51
CA ASN A 98 9.16 -11.73 -12.11
C ASN A 98 8.67 -10.32 -11.77
N LEU A 99 7.37 -10.20 -11.51
CA LEU A 99 6.69 -8.91 -11.38
C LEU A 99 7.20 -8.13 -10.16
N PRO A 100 7.29 -8.70 -8.94
CA PRO A 100 7.91 -8.00 -7.81
C PRO A 100 9.36 -7.54 -8.07
N LEU A 101 10.18 -8.36 -8.75
CA LEU A 101 11.55 -7.97 -9.11
C LEU A 101 11.56 -6.77 -10.05
N ILE A 102 10.75 -6.79 -11.12
CA ILE A 102 10.66 -5.71 -12.10
C ILE A 102 10.20 -4.42 -11.42
N VAL A 103 9.12 -4.48 -10.63
CA VAL A 103 8.59 -3.29 -9.95
C VAL A 103 9.63 -2.74 -8.96
N GLY A 104 10.22 -3.59 -8.11
CA GLY A 104 11.26 -3.16 -7.17
C GLY A 104 12.48 -2.53 -7.85
N LEU A 105 12.93 -3.07 -8.99
CA LEU A 105 14.01 -2.48 -9.79
C LEU A 105 13.65 -1.10 -10.36
N LEU A 106 12.42 -0.94 -10.86
CA LEU A 106 11.94 0.35 -11.36
C LEU A 106 11.88 1.40 -10.25
N ASP A 107 11.49 1.00 -9.05
CA ASP A 107 11.46 1.91 -7.89
C ASP A 107 12.86 2.33 -7.45
N VAL A 108 13.80 1.39 -7.32
CA VAL A 108 15.19 1.70 -7.00
C VAL A 108 15.81 2.60 -8.08
N TRP A 109 15.54 2.31 -9.35
CA TRP A 109 16.01 3.14 -10.46
C TRP A 109 15.50 4.58 -10.33
N ASN A 110 14.19 4.76 -10.19
CA ASN A 110 13.62 6.09 -10.10
C ASN A 110 14.04 6.82 -8.81
N CYS A 111 14.03 6.13 -7.67
CA CYS A 111 14.31 6.73 -6.38
C CYS A 111 15.79 7.07 -6.20
N SER A 112 16.69 6.12 -6.46
CA SER A 112 18.11 6.27 -6.15
C SER A 112 18.95 6.73 -7.34
N MET A 113 18.57 6.41 -8.58
CA MET A 113 19.37 6.77 -9.77
C MET A 113 18.84 8.04 -10.45
N MET A 114 17.53 8.23 -10.48
CA MET A 114 16.89 9.45 -11.00
C MET A 114 16.58 10.49 -9.90
N GLU A 115 16.88 10.18 -8.64
CA GLU A 115 16.68 11.04 -7.47
C GLU A 115 15.22 11.51 -7.30
N HIS A 116 14.26 10.67 -7.72
CA HIS A 116 12.83 10.93 -7.51
C HIS A 116 12.43 10.45 -6.11
N GLU A 117 12.43 11.37 -5.14
CA GLU A 117 12.23 11.06 -3.72
C GLU A 117 10.85 10.47 -3.37
N GLY A 118 9.84 10.64 -4.21
CA GLY A 118 8.46 10.25 -3.93
C GLY A 118 7.87 9.29 -4.97
N VAL A 119 7.00 8.39 -4.52
CA VAL A 119 6.22 7.49 -5.38
C VAL A 119 4.74 7.66 -5.06
N ALA A 120 3.95 7.96 -6.08
CA ALA A 120 2.50 8.10 -5.96
C ALA A 120 1.80 6.76 -6.25
N ILE A 121 1.05 6.21 -5.29
CA ILE A 121 0.25 4.98 -5.46
C ILE A 121 -1.21 5.38 -5.66
N LEU A 122 -1.76 5.08 -6.83
CA LEU A 122 -2.99 5.70 -7.35
C LEU A 122 -3.99 4.60 -7.74
N PRO A 123 -4.70 4.02 -6.75
CA PRO A 123 -5.71 3.02 -7.06
C PRO A 123 -6.97 3.67 -7.63
N TYR A 124 -7.32 3.37 -8.88
CA TYR A 124 -8.60 3.72 -9.51
C TYR A 124 -9.69 2.75 -9.03
N CYS A 125 -9.87 2.72 -7.71
CA CYS A 125 -10.81 1.87 -7.00
C CYS A 125 -11.02 2.42 -5.58
N GLN A 126 -12.23 2.92 -5.30
CA GLN A 126 -12.52 3.51 -3.98
C GLN A 126 -12.42 2.50 -2.83
N ALA A 127 -12.62 1.20 -3.10
CA ALA A 127 -12.44 0.15 -2.09
C ALA A 127 -11.01 0.07 -1.55
N LEU A 128 -10.03 0.61 -2.27
CA LEU A 128 -8.61 0.67 -1.87
C LEU A 128 -8.22 1.96 -1.15
N VAL A 129 -9.17 2.73 -0.62
CA VAL A 129 -8.89 3.99 0.12
C VAL A 129 -7.94 3.82 1.31
N ARG A 130 -7.80 2.62 1.88
CA ARG A 130 -6.82 2.31 2.94
C ARG A 130 -5.61 1.51 2.47
N PHE A 131 -5.50 1.21 1.18
CA PHE A 131 -4.34 0.51 0.63
C PHE A 131 -3.09 1.37 0.74
N VAL A 132 -3.14 2.63 0.32
CA VAL A 132 -1.97 3.52 0.34
C VAL A 132 -1.43 3.73 1.76
N PRO A 133 -2.24 4.02 2.80
CA PRO A 133 -1.76 4.06 4.18
C PRO A 133 -1.09 2.77 4.67
N HIS A 134 -1.53 1.60 4.18
CA HIS A 134 -0.85 0.35 4.49
C HIS A 134 0.52 0.26 3.80
N ILE A 135 0.59 0.60 2.51
CA ILE A 135 1.86 0.59 1.77
C ILE A 135 2.86 1.62 2.32
N GLN A 136 2.39 2.76 2.84
CA GLN A 136 3.23 3.73 3.52
C GLN A 136 4.00 3.07 4.67
N GLN A 137 3.32 2.35 5.55
CA GLN A 137 4.01 1.65 6.62
C GLN A 137 4.89 0.52 6.07
N LEU A 138 4.37 -0.28 5.15
CA LEU A 138 5.08 -1.42 4.58
C LEU A 138 6.44 -1.01 4.01
N ASP A 139 6.48 -0.02 3.10
CA ASP A 139 7.70 0.32 2.39
C ASP A 139 8.56 1.33 3.17
N MET A 140 7.96 2.39 3.75
CA MET A 140 8.76 3.43 4.41
C MET A 140 9.39 2.96 5.72
N GLU A 141 8.69 2.13 6.52
CA GLU A 141 9.28 1.56 7.75
C GLU A 141 10.29 0.45 7.44
N SER A 142 10.11 -0.28 6.32
CA SER A 142 11.08 -1.28 5.86
C SER A 142 12.36 -0.62 5.35
N ASN A 143 12.23 0.31 4.41
CA ASN A 143 13.32 0.74 3.54
C ASN A 143 13.82 2.17 3.80
N GLY A 144 13.20 2.91 4.71
CA GLY A 144 13.69 4.22 5.18
C GLY A 144 14.91 4.07 6.09
N LYS A 145 16.03 3.60 5.53
CA LYS A 145 17.27 3.27 6.24
C LYS A 145 18.43 4.16 5.79
N ARG A 146 19.54 4.07 6.51
CA ARG A 146 20.79 4.81 6.20
C ARG A 146 22.05 3.95 6.30
N VAL A 147 21.90 2.69 6.69
CA VAL A 147 23.01 1.75 6.85
C VAL A 147 22.69 0.44 6.13
N GLN A 148 23.72 -0.16 5.56
CA GLN A 148 23.69 -1.50 4.99
C GLN A 148 23.64 -2.57 6.11
N MET A 149 23.45 -3.83 5.72
CA MET A 149 23.39 -4.97 6.63
C MET A 149 24.66 -5.14 7.47
N ASP A 150 25.81 -4.74 6.92
CA ASP A 150 27.12 -4.78 7.61
C ASP A 150 27.36 -3.58 8.55
N GLY A 151 26.44 -2.61 8.58
CA GLY A 151 26.51 -1.40 9.39
C GLY A 151 27.23 -0.20 8.75
N SER A 152 27.76 -0.35 7.52
CA SER A 152 28.30 0.77 6.75
C SER A 152 27.19 1.70 6.24
N GLU A 153 27.50 2.97 5.96
CA GLU A 153 26.51 3.92 5.44
C GLU A 153 26.18 3.64 3.97
N VAL A 154 24.90 3.78 3.59
CA VAL A 154 24.49 3.70 2.18
C VAL A 154 24.88 4.99 1.46
N SER A 155 25.41 4.88 0.23
CA SER A 155 25.89 6.02 -0.56
C SER A 155 24.79 6.75 -1.35
N VAL A 156 23.57 6.22 -1.37
CA VAL A 156 22.40 6.77 -2.09
C VAL A 156 21.21 6.86 -1.14
N GLY A 157 20.20 7.66 -1.49
CA GLY A 157 18.93 7.65 -0.78
C GLY A 157 18.21 6.31 -0.94
N THR A 158 17.74 5.73 0.17
CA THR A 158 16.94 4.50 0.20
C THR A 158 15.53 4.78 0.68
N GLY A 159 14.56 4.04 0.14
CA GLY A 159 13.15 4.16 0.50
C GLY A 159 12.52 5.44 -0.06
N ALA A 160 11.46 5.29 -0.85
CA ALA A 160 10.72 6.43 -1.36
C ALA A 160 9.67 6.93 -0.35
N ILE A 161 9.32 8.21 -0.44
CA ILE A 161 8.15 8.76 0.24
C ILE A 161 6.91 8.29 -0.52
N ASN A 162 6.24 7.26 0.01
CA ASN A 162 5.01 6.74 -0.57
C ASN A 162 3.82 7.62 -0.16
N PHE A 163 3.00 8.01 -1.13
CA PHE A 163 1.75 8.73 -0.88
C PHE A 163 0.73 8.46 -1.97
N GLY A 164 -0.50 8.91 -1.79
CA GLY A 164 -1.54 8.77 -2.80
C GLY A 164 -2.95 8.71 -2.24
N GLU A 165 -3.90 8.82 -3.15
CA GLU A 165 -5.34 8.75 -2.92
C GLU A 165 -5.97 8.00 -4.09
N PRO A 166 -7.16 7.39 -3.91
CA PRO A 166 -7.85 6.77 -5.02
C PRO A 166 -8.11 7.73 -6.19
N GLY A 167 -8.02 7.22 -7.41
CA GLY A 167 -8.54 7.89 -8.60
C GLY A 167 -10.07 7.86 -8.60
N THR A 168 -10.76 8.92 -9.04
CA THR A 168 -10.23 10.17 -9.61
C THR A 168 -9.93 11.26 -8.57
N ASN A 169 -10.15 11.02 -7.28
CA ASN A 169 -10.00 12.03 -6.21
C ASN A 169 -8.62 12.70 -6.22
N GLY A 170 -7.54 11.92 -6.37
CA GLY A 170 -6.17 12.43 -6.45
C GLY A 170 -5.94 13.43 -7.60
N GLN A 171 -6.67 13.26 -8.72
CA GLN A 171 -6.59 14.16 -9.87
C GLN A 171 -7.01 15.59 -9.52
N HIS A 172 -7.96 15.72 -8.61
CA HIS A 172 -8.50 16.98 -8.13
C HIS A 172 -7.78 17.50 -6.87
N SER A 173 -6.63 16.91 -6.52
CA SER A 173 -5.85 17.29 -5.33
C SER A 173 -4.41 17.66 -5.69
N PHE A 174 -3.61 16.68 -6.13
CA PHE A 174 -2.16 16.85 -6.26
C PHE A 174 -1.59 16.55 -7.65
N TYR A 175 -2.42 16.12 -8.62
CA TYR A 175 -1.95 15.82 -9.98
C TYR A 175 -1.42 17.06 -10.71
N GLN A 176 -1.84 18.27 -10.34
CA GLN A 176 -1.24 19.51 -10.83
C GLN A 176 0.29 19.53 -10.59
N LEU A 177 0.72 19.13 -9.39
CA LEU A 177 2.14 19.01 -9.07
C LEU A 177 2.79 17.89 -9.87
N MET A 178 2.12 16.75 -10.01
CA MET A 178 2.66 15.62 -10.76
C MET A 178 2.84 15.91 -12.26
N HIS A 179 2.00 16.76 -12.85
CA HIS A 179 2.03 17.08 -14.29
C HIS A 179 2.96 18.24 -14.66
N GLN A 180 3.06 19.27 -13.81
CA GLN A 180 3.83 20.49 -14.14
C GLN A 180 4.87 20.86 -13.08
N GLY A 181 4.82 20.25 -11.89
CA GLY A 181 5.81 20.42 -10.84
C GLY A 181 6.87 19.32 -10.88
N ARG A 182 7.26 18.83 -9.69
CA ARG A 182 8.28 17.79 -9.51
C ARG A 182 7.90 16.50 -10.26
N VAL A 183 8.89 15.79 -10.77
CA VAL A 183 8.68 14.45 -11.33
C VAL A 183 8.44 13.48 -10.18
N ILE A 184 7.31 12.77 -10.25
CA ILE A 184 6.90 11.79 -9.24
C ILE A 184 6.49 10.52 -10.00
N PRO A 185 7.31 9.46 -9.96
CA PRO A 185 6.91 8.13 -10.40
C PRO A 185 5.57 7.71 -9.81
N SER A 186 4.74 7.05 -10.62
CA SER A 186 3.36 6.75 -10.23
C SER A 186 2.96 5.32 -10.55
N HIS A 187 2.32 4.65 -9.60
CA HIS A 187 1.75 3.32 -9.73
C HIS A 187 0.24 3.46 -9.85
N PHE A 188 -0.27 3.37 -11.08
CA PHE A 188 -1.70 3.31 -11.36
C PHE A 188 -2.17 1.87 -11.15
N ILE A 189 -3.20 1.68 -10.31
CA ILE A 189 -3.81 0.36 -10.07
C ILE A 189 -5.27 0.43 -10.48
N GLY A 190 -5.66 -0.32 -11.50
CA GLY A 190 -7.02 -0.37 -12.04
C GLY A 190 -7.61 -1.76 -11.99
N PHE A 191 -8.93 -1.84 -12.18
CA PHE A 191 -9.64 -3.11 -12.30
C PHE A 191 -10.50 -3.12 -13.56
N ALA A 192 -10.55 -4.24 -14.27
CA ALA A 192 -11.36 -4.38 -15.48
C ALA A 192 -12.86 -4.37 -15.17
N ALA A 193 -13.28 -4.81 -13.98
CA ALA A 193 -14.67 -4.81 -13.55
C ALA A 193 -14.88 -4.11 -12.20
N SER A 194 -16.03 -3.41 -12.08
CA SER A 194 -16.50 -2.81 -10.83
C SER A 194 -17.05 -3.87 -9.88
N GLN A 195 -16.87 -3.66 -8.57
CA GLN A 195 -17.56 -4.43 -7.53
C GLN A 195 -19.08 -4.13 -7.50
N ASN A 196 -19.48 -2.94 -7.96
CA ASN A 196 -20.85 -2.47 -8.01
C ASN A 196 -21.07 -1.78 -9.38
N PRO A 197 -21.34 -2.54 -10.45
CA PRO A 197 -21.54 -1.97 -11.78
C PRO A 197 -22.79 -1.08 -11.80
N VAL A 198 -22.67 0.10 -12.41
CA VAL A 198 -23.76 1.06 -12.59
C VAL A 198 -23.73 1.56 -14.02
N GLU A 199 -24.88 1.45 -14.68
CA GLU A 199 -25.14 1.96 -16.02
C GLU A 199 -26.46 2.73 -15.98
N LEU A 200 -26.49 3.93 -16.55
CA LEU A 200 -27.69 4.76 -16.62
C LEU A 200 -28.20 4.80 -18.07
N PRO A 201 -29.48 4.48 -18.33
CA PRO A 201 -30.03 4.58 -19.68
C PRO A 201 -29.87 6.00 -20.26
N GLY A 202 -29.30 6.09 -21.46
CA GLY A 202 -29.04 7.35 -22.15
C GLY A 202 -27.62 7.88 -22.00
N GLU A 203 -26.82 7.34 -21.09
CA GLU A 203 -25.38 7.65 -20.99
C GLU A 203 -24.56 6.84 -21.99
N SER A 204 -23.47 7.44 -22.47
CA SER A 204 -22.62 6.85 -23.51
C SER A 204 -21.65 5.77 -22.99
N VAL A 205 -21.38 5.76 -21.68
CA VAL A 205 -20.44 4.87 -21.01
C VAL A 205 -20.98 4.48 -19.62
N SER A 206 -20.53 3.35 -19.09
CA SER A 206 -20.82 2.98 -17.70
C SER A 206 -20.06 3.89 -16.72
N ASN A 207 -20.49 3.94 -15.45
CA ASN A 207 -19.74 4.66 -14.41
C ASN A 207 -18.32 4.10 -14.22
N HIS A 208 -18.12 2.80 -14.45
CA HIS A 208 -16.80 2.17 -14.36
C HIS A 208 -15.92 2.52 -15.55
N ASP A 209 -16.48 2.57 -16.76
CA ASP A 209 -15.73 3.00 -17.95
C ASP A 209 -15.33 4.47 -17.86
N GLU A 210 -16.18 5.33 -17.29
CA GLU A 210 -15.82 6.74 -17.02
C GLU A 210 -14.66 6.85 -16.01
N LEU A 211 -14.64 6.01 -14.97
CA LEU A 211 -13.49 5.91 -14.06
C LEU A 211 -12.23 5.45 -14.81
N MET A 212 -12.36 4.41 -15.64
CA MET A 212 -11.23 3.78 -16.32
C MET A 212 -10.71 4.59 -17.50
N SER A 213 -11.51 5.45 -18.14
CA SER A 213 -11.04 6.41 -19.14
C SER A 213 -9.90 7.26 -18.58
N ASN A 214 -10.03 7.67 -17.32
CA ASN A 214 -9.03 8.43 -16.60
C ASN A 214 -7.83 7.58 -16.15
N PHE A 215 -8.01 6.28 -15.90
CA PHE A 215 -6.91 5.36 -15.58
C PHE A 215 -5.95 5.22 -16.77
N PHE A 216 -6.50 5.16 -17.99
CA PHE A 216 -5.68 5.07 -19.21
C PHE A 216 -5.12 6.43 -19.64
N ALA A 217 -5.90 7.50 -19.55
CA ALA A 217 -5.48 8.82 -20.06
C ALA A 217 -4.35 9.46 -19.24
N GLN A 218 -4.30 9.23 -17.92
CA GLN A 218 -3.34 9.92 -17.04
C GLN A 218 -1.88 9.45 -17.24
N PRO A 219 -1.57 8.14 -17.33
CA PRO A 219 -0.24 7.66 -17.73
C PRO A 219 0.24 8.25 -19.07
N ASP A 220 -0.63 8.27 -20.09
CA ASP A 220 -0.30 8.82 -21.41
C ASP A 220 -0.01 10.33 -21.32
N ALA A 221 -0.82 11.08 -20.58
CA ALA A 221 -0.61 12.51 -20.37
C ALA A 221 0.70 12.81 -19.63
N LEU A 222 1.07 11.99 -18.63
CA LEU A 222 2.34 12.10 -17.91
C LEU A 222 3.54 11.80 -18.83
N ALA A 223 3.44 10.78 -19.67
CA ALA A 223 4.51 10.37 -20.56
C ALA A 223 4.70 11.35 -21.73
N LEU A 224 3.62 11.70 -22.42
CA LEU A 224 3.65 12.46 -23.67
C LEU A 224 3.71 13.97 -23.45
N GLY A 225 3.03 14.46 -22.41
CA GLY A 225 2.87 15.89 -22.19
C GLY A 225 2.12 16.59 -23.34
N LYS A 226 2.40 17.88 -23.50
CA LYS A 226 1.86 18.75 -24.54
C LYS A 226 2.77 19.95 -24.72
N THR A 227 3.38 20.02 -25.90
CA THR A 227 4.42 20.97 -26.24
C THR A 227 3.88 22.37 -26.53
N ALA A 228 4.77 23.37 -26.47
CA ALA A 228 4.44 24.75 -26.81
C ALA A 228 3.92 24.89 -28.26
N ASP A 229 4.44 24.12 -29.21
CA ASP A 229 4.05 24.19 -30.61
C ASP A 229 2.67 23.57 -30.86
N GLU A 230 2.34 22.47 -30.17
CA GLU A 230 0.97 21.93 -30.16
C GLU A 230 -0.04 22.94 -29.59
N LEU A 231 0.33 23.65 -28.51
CA LEU A 231 -0.53 24.69 -27.94
C LEU A 231 -0.71 25.88 -28.90
N LYS A 232 0.33 26.27 -29.65
CA LYS A 232 0.21 27.29 -30.70
C LYS A 232 -0.72 26.84 -31.82
N ALA A 233 -0.60 25.58 -32.25
CA ALA A 233 -1.45 24.99 -33.27
C ALA A 233 -2.93 24.95 -32.83
N ASP A 234 -3.19 24.72 -31.53
CA ASP A 234 -4.51 24.79 -30.92
C ASP A 234 -5.05 26.23 -30.74
N GLY A 235 -4.28 27.25 -31.14
CA GLY A 235 -4.67 28.65 -31.03
C GLY A 235 -4.60 29.20 -29.61
N ILE A 236 -3.81 28.60 -28.72
CA ILE A 236 -3.59 29.14 -27.38
C ILE A 236 -2.85 30.49 -27.46
N PRO A 237 -3.33 31.55 -26.79
CA PRO A 237 -2.66 32.84 -26.79
C PRO A 237 -1.22 32.74 -26.26
N GLU A 238 -0.28 33.43 -26.91
CA GLU A 238 1.16 33.35 -26.61
C GLU A 238 1.47 33.46 -25.10
N LYS A 239 0.84 34.43 -24.43
CA LYS A 239 1.01 34.66 -22.98
C LYS A 239 0.61 33.49 -22.07
N LEU A 240 -0.14 32.51 -22.57
CA LEU A 240 -0.61 31.34 -21.84
C LEU A 240 0.15 30.06 -22.19
N ILE A 241 0.97 30.05 -23.23
CA ILE A 241 1.63 28.83 -23.71
C ILE A 241 2.51 28.21 -22.63
N ALA A 242 3.37 29.00 -21.98
CA ALA A 242 4.24 28.50 -20.92
C ALA A 242 3.44 27.91 -19.74
N HIS A 243 2.31 28.52 -19.38
CA HIS A 243 1.44 28.03 -18.30
C HIS A 243 0.70 26.73 -18.65
N LYS A 244 0.43 26.49 -19.94
CA LYS A 244 -0.30 25.32 -20.43
C LYS A 244 0.60 24.23 -21.00
N THR A 245 1.91 24.44 -21.00
CA THR A 245 2.89 23.44 -21.45
C THR A 245 2.95 22.31 -20.42
N PHE A 246 2.89 21.07 -20.90
CA PHE A 246 3.12 19.87 -20.12
C PHE A 246 4.41 19.25 -20.63
N PRO A 247 5.48 19.18 -19.82
CA PRO A 247 6.79 18.75 -20.31
C PRO A 247 6.84 17.26 -20.71
N GLY A 248 5.88 16.44 -20.29
CA GLY A 248 5.95 14.98 -20.49
C GLY A 248 7.08 14.36 -19.67
N ASP A 249 7.55 13.20 -20.11
CA ASP A 249 8.71 12.47 -19.54
C ASP A 249 8.58 12.21 -18.02
N ARG A 250 7.37 11.85 -17.59
CA ARG A 250 7.07 11.51 -16.19
C ARG A 250 6.72 10.02 -16.07
N PRO A 251 7.51 9.24 -15.32
CA PRO A 251 7.39 7.78 -15.31
C PRO A 251 6.11 7.31 -14.62
N SER A 252 5.49 6.28 -15.18
CA SER A 252 4.33 5.61 -14.59
C SER A 252 4.35 4.10 -14.87
N LEU A 253 3.73 3.34 -13.96
CA LEU A 253 3.48 1.92 -14.07
C LEU A 253 1.96 1.70 -13.95
N SER A 254 1.38 0.92 -14.87
CA SER A 254 -0.04 0.58 -14.84
C SER A 254 -0.26 -0.91 -14.55
N LEU A 255 -0.90 -1.19 -13.42
CA LEU A 255 -1.35 -2.53 -13.03
C LEU A 255 -2.86 -2.62 -13.25
N LEU A 256 -3.30 -3.45 -14.19
CA LEU A 256 -4.72 -3.70 -14.46
C LEU A 256 -5.10 -5.12 -14.03
N LEU A 257 -5.88 -5.24 -12.97
CA LEU A 257 -6.35 -6.53 -12.44
C LEU A 257 -7.78 -6.83 -12.92
N PRO A 258 -8.26 -8.09 -12.88
CA PRO A 258 -9.60 -8.41 -13.38
C PRO A 258 -10.73 -7.76 -12.58
N VAL A 259 -10.74 -7.90 -11.25
CA VAL A 259 -11.77 -7.35 -10.38
C VAL A 259 -11.21 -7.22 -8.96
N CYS A 260 -11.66 -6.21 -8.20
CA CYS A 260 -11.25 -6.05 -6.82
C CYS A 260 -12.00 -7.07 -5.94
N ASN A 261 -11.46 -8.28 -5.80
CA ASN A 261 -11.97 -9.33 -4.92
C ASN A 261 -10.85 -9.84 -3.99
N ALA A 262 -11.20 -10.75 -3.06
CA ALA A 262 -10.27 -11.27 -2.07
C ALA A 262 -8.99 -11.84 -2.70
N HIS A 263 -9.11 -12.66 -3.73
CA HIS A 263 -7.97 -13.31 -4.39
C HIS A 263 -7.01 -12.30 -5.06
N TRP A 264 -7.55 -11.39 -5.89
CA TRP A 264 -6.72 -10.39 -6.56
C TRP A 264 -6.15 -9.34 -5.60
N LEU A 265 -6.86 -9.03 -4.51
CA LEU A 265 -6.33 -8.20 -3.42
C LEU A 265 -5.17 -8.89 -2.70
N GLY A 266 -5.26 -10.20 -2.49
CA GLY A 266 -4.16 -11.01 -1.95
C GLY A 266 -2.92 -10.94 -2.83
N GLN A 267 -3.07 -11.17 -4.14
CA GLN A 267 -1.96 -11.05 -5.09
C GLN A 267 -1.35 -9.64 -5.10
N LEU A 268 -2.19 -8.60 -5.11
CA LEU A 268 -1.73 -7.20 -5.10
C LEU A 268 -0.93 -6.89 -3.83
N LEU A 269 -1.38 -7.37 -2.67
CA LEU A 269 -0.69 -7.11 -1.42
C LEU A 269 0.66 -7.81 -1.35
N ALA A 270 0.70 -9.11 -1.67
CA ALA A 270 1.94 -9.88 -1.71
C ALA A 270 2.93 -9.31 -2.74
N LEU A 271 2.45 -8.79 -3.88
CA LEU A 271 3.29 -8.08 -4.85
C LEU A 271 4.03 -6.91 -4.19
N TYR A 272 3.32 -6.09 -3.41
CA TYR A 272 3.94 -4.94 -2.74
C TYR A 272 4.86 -5.34 -1.59
N GLU A 273 4.58 -6.44 -0.89
CA GLU A 273 5.48 -6.98 0.14
C GLU A 273 6.79 -7.48 -0.48
N HIS A 274 6.73 -8.26 -1.57
CA HIS A 274 7.92 -8.75 -2.27
C HIS A 274 8.68 -7.61 -2.94
N ARG A 275 7.99 -6.66 -3.59
CA ARG A 275 8.60 -5.42 -4.11
C ARG A 275 9.39 -4.70 -3.03
N THR A 276 8.82 -4.56 -1.82
CA THR A 276 9.50 -3.92 -0.67
C THR A 276 10.77 -4.66 -0.28
N ALA A 277 10.72 -6.00 -0.20
CA ALA A 277 11.88 -6.82 0.10
C ALA A 277 12.98 -6.74 -0.98
N VAL A 278 12.58 -6.76 -2.27
CA VAL A 278 13.50 -6.62 -3.41
C VAL A 278 14.27 -5.31 -3.34
N GLN A 279 13.57 -4.19 -3.11
CA GLN A 279 14.21 -2.88 -2.96
C GLN A 279 15.27 -2.92 -1.85
N GLY A 280 14.93 -3.51 -0.70
CA GLY A 280 15.86 -3.66 0.41
C GLY A 280 17.12 -4.46 0.07
N TRP A 281 16.95 -5.60 -0.61
CA TRP A 281 18.09 -6.43 -1.04
C TRP A 281 18.96 -5.74 -2.09
N LEU A 282 18.38 -4.91 -2.96
CA LEU A 282 19.14 -4.13 -3.94
C LEU A 282 20.01 -3.05 -3.29
N TRP A 283 19.55 -2.47 -2.17
CA TRP A 283 20.31 -1.50 -1.37
C TRP A 283 21.22 -2.14 -0.31
N ASP A 284 21.20 -3.47 -0.18
CA ASP A 284 21.85 -4.22 0.90
C ASP A 284 21.45 -3.73 2.31
N ILE A 285 20.18 -3.37 2.52
CA ILE A 285 19.65 -2.90 3.81
C ILE A 285 18.77 -3.96 4.48
N ASN A 286 18.55 -3.79 5.79
CA ASN A 286 17.59 -4.62 6.51
C ASN A 286 16.16 -4.08 6.42
N SER A 287 15.34 -4.64 5.54
CA SER A 287 13.91 -4.30 5.42
C SER A 287 13.05 -4.74 6.61
N PHE A 288 13.59 -5.49 7.57
CA PHE A 288 12.80 -6.19 8.59
C PHE A 288 13.00 -5.67 10.02
N ASP A 289 13.90 -4.70 10.22
CA ASP A 289 14.02 -3.96 11.49
C ASP A 289 13.32 -2.59 11.44
N GLN A 290 13.27 -1.91 12.60
CA GLN A 290 12.72 -0.55 12.73
C GLN A 290 13.35 0.24 13.89
N TRP A 291 14.68 0.20 14.06
CA TRP A 291 15.34 0.85 15.21
C TRP A 291 15.05 2.35 15.35
N GLY A 292 14.76 3.03 14.23
CA GLY A 292 14.48 4.47 14.20
C GLY A 292 13.29 4.92 15.07
N VAL A 293 12.37 4.02 15.44
CA VAL A 293 11.20 4.39 16.25
C VAL A 293 11.45 4.32 17.77
N GLU A 294 12.58 3.77 18.22
CA GLU A 294 12.81 3.52 19.65
C GLU A 294 13.14 4.80 20.44
N LEU A 295 13.87 5.75 19.83
CA LEU A 295 14.24 7.00 20.50
C LEU A 295 13.02 7.80 20.98
N GLY A 296 12.02 7.97 20.12
CA GLY A 296 10.78 8.67 20.47
C GLY A 296 10.00 7.98 21.60
N LYS A 297 10.03 6.64 21.64
CA LYS A 297 9.39 5.85 22.73
C LYS A 297 10.11 6.01 24.07
N VAL A 298 11.44 6.19 24.06
CA VAL A 298 12.23 6.45 25.28
C VAL A 298 11.89 7.84 25.82
N LEU A 299 11.97 8.86 24.96
CA LEU A 299 11.71 10.25 25.34
C LEU A 299 10.27 10.49 25.81
N ALA A 300 9.28 9.78 25.27
CA ALA A 300 7.88 9.91 25.69
C ALA A 300 7.57 9.31 27.08
N LYS A 301 8.51 8.57 27.68
CA LYS A 301 8.36 7.99 29.03
C LYS A 301 9.00 8.85 30.12
N GLU A 302 9.84 9.81 29.74
CA GLU A 302 10.41 10.84 30.64
C GLU A 302 9.36 11.90 30.97
#